data_AF-A0A7W2D9U7-F1
#
_entry.id   AF-A0A7W2D9U7-F1
#
_cell.length_a   1.000
_cell.length_b   1.000
_cell.length_c   1.000
_cell.angle_alpha   90.00
_cell.angle_beta   90.00
_cell.angle_gamma   90.00
#
_symmetry.space_group_name_H-M   'P 1'
#
loop_
_entity.id
_entity.type
_entity.pdbx_description
1 polymer ?
#
loop_
_entity_poly.entity_id
_entity_poly.type
_entity_poly.pdbx_seq_one_letter_code
_entity_poly.pdbx_strand_id
1 'polypeptide(L)' 'MIEPTLSAWRKARLDRRPTGQPAQVELRDVFNAILYVNRTGIPWKYLPHDFPNHGTVYAYYAAWR' A
#
# COMPACT_ATOMS: atom_id res chain seq x y z
N MET A 1 -18.49 14.99 -0.12
CA MET A 1 -17.93 16.12 -0.90
C MET A 1 -16.53 15.84 -1.49
N ILE A 2 -15.80 14.76 -1.12
CA ILE A 2 -14.46 14.40 -1.67
C ILE A 2 -14.47 13.07 -2.46
N GLU A 3 -15.52 12.25 -2.32
CA GLU A 3 -15.74 10.97 -3.01
C GLU A 3 -15.45 10.98 -4.53
N PRO A 4 -15.95 11.96 -5.33
CA PRO A 4 -15.74 11.91 -6.78
C PRO A 4 -14.27 12.09 -7.18
N THR A 5 -13.51 12.90 -6.43
CA THR A 5 -12.06 13.07 -6.68
C THR A 5 -11.26 11.83 -6.31
N LEU A 6 -11.63 11.14 -5.22
CA LEU A 6 -10.96 9.93 -4.77
C LEU A 6 -11.19 8.76 -5.74
N SER A 7 -12.41 8.63 -6.25
CA SER A 7 -12.79 7.63 -7.24
C SER A 7 -12.11 7.86 -8.59
N ALA A 8 -12.02 9.11 -9.06
CA ALA A 8 -11.29 9.45 -10.28
C ALA A 8 -9.80 9.11 -10.18
N TRP A 9 -9.19 9.39 -9.02
CA TRP A 9 -7.77 9.07 -8.78
C TRP A 9 -7.53 7.55 -8.72
N ARG A 10 -8.40 6.80 -8.02
CA ARG A 10 -8.33 5.33 -7.99
C ARG A 10 -8.46 4.72 -9.39
N LYS A 11 -9.36 5.24 -10.22
CA LYS A 11 -9.55 4.80 -11.60
C LYS A 11 -8.32 5.10 -12.48
N ALA A 12 -7.80 6.33 -12.44
CA ALA A 12 -6.59 6.69 -13.19
C ALA A 12 -5.37 5.82 -12.80
N ARG A 13 -5.31 5.36 -11.55
CA ARG A 13 -4.26 4.45 -11.07
C ARG A 13 -4.44 3.02 -11.58
N LEU A 14 -5.67 2.55 -11.69
CA LEU A 14 -6.02 1.27 -12.32
C LEU A 14 -5.61 1.25 -13.78
N ASP A 15 -5.93 2.31 -14.52
CA ASP A 15 -5.65 2.43 -15.96
C ASP A 15 -4.14 2.42 -16.27
N ARG A 16 -3.30 2.88 -15.34
CA ARG A 16 -1.83 2.86 -15.47
C ARG A 16 -1.21 1.49 -15.21
N ARG A 17 -1.97 0.54 -14.66
CA ARG A 17 -1.41 -0.77 -14.30
C ARG A 17 -1.42 -1.67 -15.53
N PRO A 18 -0.28 -2.29 -15.92
CA PRO A 18 -0.20 -3.10 -17.13
C PRO A 18 -1.12 -4.33 -17.13
N THR A 19 -1.58 -4.78 -15.95
CA THR A 19 -2.50 -5.91 -15.78
C THR A 19 -3.98 -5.50 -15.85
N GLY A 20 -4.33 -4.22 -15.83
CA GLY A 20 -5.72 -3.74 -15.78
C GLY A 20 -6.51 -4.12 -14.52
N GLN A 21 -5.88 -4.81 -13.56
CA GLN A 21 -6.50 -5.24 -12.31
C GLN A 21 -6.17 -4.29 -11.16
N PRO A 22 -7.13 -3.97 -10.28
CA PRO A 22 -6.87 -3.14 -9.12
C PRO A 22 -5.79 -3.78 -8.26
N ALA A 23 -4.98 -2.93 -7.62
CA ALA A 23 -4.04 -3.43 -6.63
C ALA A 23 -4.82 -4.17 -5.55
N GLN A 24 -4.38 -5.39 -5.19
CA GLN A 24 -5.02 -6.18 -4.14
C GLN A 24 -4.89 -5.52 -2.75
N VAL A 25 -4.02 -4.51 -2.64
CA VAL A 25 -3.73 -3.77 -1.41
C VAL A 25 -3.88 -2.27 -1.66
N GLU A 26 -4.50 -1.57 -0.72
CA GLU A 26 -4.58 -0.12 -0.75
C GLU A 26 -3.22 0.49 -0.37
N LEU A 27 -2.76 1.52 -1.11
CA LEU A 27 -1.48 2.18 -0.81
C LEU A 27 -1.42 2.77 0.58
N ARG A 28 -2.56 3.25 1.08
CA ARG A 28 -2.64 3.84 2.41
C ARG A 28 -2.21 2.83 3.48
N ASP A 29 -2.62 1.58 3.33
CA ASP A 29 -2.29 0.53 4.28
C ASP A 29 -0.82 0.13 4.18
N VAL A 30 -0.27 0.12 2.97
CA VAL A 30 1.18 -0.05 2.75
C VAL A 30 1.98 1.07 3.42
N PHE A 31 1.57 2.33 3.24
CA PHE A 31 2.20 3.48 3.89
C PHE A 31 2.09 3.40 5.42
N ASN A 32 0.91 3.07 5.94
CA ASN A 32 0.70 2.91 7.38
C ASN A 32 1.58 1.80 7.95
N ALA A 33 1.73 0.68 7.24
CA ALA A 33 2.61 -0.41 7.63
C ALA A 33 4.10 0.02 7.67
N ILE A 34 4.58 0.75 6.66
CA ILE A 34 5.94 1.28 6.62
C ILE A 34 6.18 2.25 7.80
N LEU A 35 5.24 3.16 8.05
CA LEU A 35 5.31 4.10 9.18
C LEU A 35 5.30 3.36 10.53
N TYR A 36 4.49 2.30 10.64
CA TYR A 36 4.43 1.47 11.85
C TYR A 36 5.77 0.79 12.13
N VAL A 37 6.38 0.16 11.12
CA VAL A 37 7.72 -0.45 11.22
C VAL A 37 8.76 0.60 11.59
N ASN A 38 8.77 1.76 10.94
CA ASN A 38 9.71 2.84 11.24
C ASN A 38 9.54 3.41 12.65
N ARG A 39 8.30 3.48 13.15
CA ARG A 39 8.00 4.00 14.50
C ARG A 39 8.37 3.03 15.61
N THR A 40 8.15 1.73 15.39
CA THR A 40 8.30 0.68 16.41
C THR A 40 9.64 -0.06 16.33
N GLY A 41 10.31 -0.02 15.18
CA GLY A 41 11.57 -0.72 14.93
C GLY A 41 11.42 -2.25 14.80
N ILE A 42 10.20 -2.77 14.68
CA ILE A 42 10.00 -4.21 14.61
C ILE A 42 10.49 -4.79 13.27
N PRO A 43 10.98 -6.04 13.26
CA PRO A 43 11.21 -6.77 12.02
C PRO A 43 9.93 -6.87 11.18
N TRP A 44 10.06 -6.72 9.85
CA TRP A 44 8.95 -6.84 8.89
C TRP A 44 8.12 -8.12 9.06
N LYS A 45 8.74 -9.25 9.41
CA LYS A 45 8.06 -10.53 9.62
C LYS A 45 7.06 -10.52 10.79
N TYR A 46 7.19 -9.58 11.72
CA TYR A 46 6.31 -9.43 12.88
C TYR A 46 5.26 -8.34 12.69
N LEU A 47 5.06 -7.87 11.46
CA LEU A 47 4.01 -6.92 11.15
C LEU A 47 2.63 -7.51 11.53
N PRO A 48 1.77 -6.76 12.25
CA PRO A 48 0.43 -7.21 12.61
C PRO A 48 -0.41 -7.61 11.39
N HIS A 49 -1.32 -8.57 11.59
CA HIS A 49 -2.19 -9.10 10.54
C HIS A 49 -3.23 -8.10 10.01
N ASP A 50 -3.48 -6.99 10.72
CA ASP A 50 -4.31 -5.89 10.22
C ASP A 50 -3.65 -5.15 9.04
N PHE A 51 -2.34 -5.31 8.84
CA PHE A 51 -1.65 -4.74 7.69
C PHE A 51 -1.56 -5.73 6.52
N PRO A 52 -1.33 -5.22 5.29
CA PRO A 52 -0.99 -6.06 4.16
C PRO A 52 0.22 -6.94 4.47
N ASN A 53 0.31 -8.09 3.80
CA ASN A 53 1.40 -9.04 4.00
C ASN A 53 2.77 -8.33 3.94
N HIS A 54 3.63 -8.61 4.92
CA HIS A 54 4.95 -8.00 5.04
C HIS A 54 5.79 -8.09 3.76
N GLY A 55 5.67 -9.17 2.97
CA GLY A 55 6.35 -9.30 1.68
C GLY A 55 5.86 -8.29 0.66
N THR A 56 4.55 -8.04 0.61
CA THR A 56 3.96 -7.00 -0.25
C THR A 56 4.40 -5.61 0.19
N VAL A 57 4.33 -5.31 1.48
CA VAL A 57 4.75 -4.00 2.02
C VAL A 57 6.24 -3.76 1.74
N TYR A 58 7.09 -4.77 1.95
CA TYR A 58 8.51 -4.67 1.67
C TYR A 58 8.80 -4.47 0.17
N ALA A 59 8.06 -5.15 -0.72
CA ALA A 59 8.21 -4.95 -2.16
C ALA A 59 7.91 -3.50 -2.58
N TYR A 60 6.86 -2.89 -2.01
CA TYR A 60 6.57 -1.46 -2.22
C TYR A 60 7.67 -0.56 -1.64
N TYR A 61 8.12 -0.83 -0.41
CA TYR A 61 9.20 -0.07 0.22
C TYR A 61 10.48 -0.12 -0.62
N ALA A 62 10.87 -1.30 -1.11
CA ALA A 62 12.04 -1.49 -1.96
C ALA A 62 11.91 -0.77 -3.32
N ALA A 63 10.70 -0.69 -3.89
CA ALA A 63 10.44 0.01 -5.13
C ALA A 63 10.41 1.55 -4.99
N TRP A 64 10.24 2.07 -3.77
CA TRP A 64 10.23 3.51 -3.48
C TRP A 64 11.53 4.04 -2.90
N ARG A 65 12.47 3.14 -2.58
CA ARG A 65 13.84 3.49 -2.24
C ARG A 65 14.61 3.89 -3.49
#